data_AF-A0A936JKK2-F1
#
_entry.id   AF-A0A936JKK2-F1
#
_cell.length_a   1.000
_cell.length_b   1.000
_cell.length_c   1.000
_cell.angle_alpha   90.00
_cell.angle_beta   90.00
_cell.angle_gamma   90.00
#
_symmetry.space_group_name_H-M   'P 1'
#
loop_
_entity.id
_entity.type
_entity.pdbx_description
1 polymer ?
#
loop_
_entity_poly.entity_id
_entity_poly.type
_entity_poly.pdbx_seq_one_letter_code
_entity_poly.pdbx_strand_id
1 'polypeptide(L)'
;MTSKQKSTIKIILSIALVVGSLYYAQNGVNFSKLMESLKVVNYWWIIATIPVVLFSHWLRAFRWRTMLEPVLKKHSLHNLFSAVMVGYAVNNVLPKGGEFLRPLIFSRREKVSFSTVMATIILERFIFDMPVTLMMAGGVFYL
;
A
#
# COMPACT_ATOMS: atom_id res chain seq x y z
N MET A 1 18.63 -21.98 16.64
CA MET A 1 18.52 -21.24 15.37
C MET A 1 18.65 -19.76 15.64
N THR A 2 19.62 -19.08 15.03
CA THR A 2 19.82 -17.63 15.18
C THR A 2 18.70 -16.85 14.48
N SER A 3 18.45 -15.60 14.88
CA SER A 3 17.41 -14.73 14.28
C SER A 3 17.59 -14.57 12.77
N LYS A 4 18.85 -14.50 12.29
CA LYS A 4 19.20 -14.49 10.87
C LYS A 4 18.74 -15.75 10.14
N GLN A 5 19.00 -16.94 10.68
CA GLN A 5 18.60 -18.22 10.06
C GLN A 5 17.08 -18.33 9.88
N LYS A 6 16.30 -17.91 10.89
CA LYS A 6 14.82 -17.91 10.78
C LYS A 6 14.32 -16.94 9.70
N SER A 7 14.98 -15.79 9.53
CA SER A 7 14.64 -14.82 8.49
C SER A 7 14.96 -15.36 7.09
N THR A 8 16.14 -15.96 6.90
CA THR A 8 16.55 -16.54 5.61
C THR A 8 15.60 -17.67 5.18
N ILE A 9 15.23 -18.56 6.09
CA ILE A 9 14.28 -19.65 5.80
C ILE A 9 12.91 -19.10 5.38
N LYS A 10 12.41 -18.06 6.06
CA LYS A 10 11.14 -17.41 5.67
C LYS A 10 11.21 -16.83 4.26
N ILE A 11 12.29 -16.13 3.91
CA ILE A 11 12.46 -15.54 2.58
C ILE A 11 12.49 -16.63 1.51
N ILE A 12 13.25 -17.70 1.73
CA ILE A 12 13.34 -18.84 0.79
C ILE A 12 11.97 -19.49 0.62
N LEU A 13 11.25 -19.73 1.71
CA LEU A 13 9.91 -20.32 1.66
C LEU A 13 8.93 -19.42 0.89
N SER A 14 8.95 -18.10 1.13
CA SER A 14 8.12 -17.14 0.40
C SER A 14 8.45 -17.11 -1.09
N ILE A 15 9.73 -17.12 -1.46
CA ILE A 15 10.16 -17.17 -2.86
C ILE A 15 9.71 -18.48 -3.51
N ALA A 16 9.91 -19.62 -2.84
CA ALA A 16 9.48 -20.92 -3.35
C ALA A 16 7.96 -20.97 -3.57
N LEU A 17 7.18 -20.39 -2.66
CA LEU A 17 5.72 -20.29 -2.79
C LEU A 17 5.31 -19.39 -3.97
N VAL A 18 5.96 -18.24 -4.16
CA VAL A 18 5.71 -17.35 -5.31
C VAL A 18 6.05 -18.06 -6.62
N VAL A 19 7.22 -18.67 -6.72
CA VAL A 19 7.64 -19.37 -7.94
C VAL A 19 6.73 -20.57 -8.23
N GLY A 20 6.41 -21.36 -7.21
CA GLY A 20 5.52 -22.51 -7.33
C GLY A 20 4.10 -22.11 -7.75
N SER A 21 3.56 -21.02 -7.19
CA SER A 21 2.25 -20.51 -7.59
C SER A 21 2.25 -19.92 -9.01
N LEU A 22 3.30 -19.21 -9.42
CA LEU A 22 3.43 -18.73 -10.80
C LEU A 22 3.54 -19.87 -11.80
N TYR A 23 4.31 -20.92 -11.48
CA TYR A 23 4.41 -22.12 -12.30
C TYR A 23 3.04 -22.81 -12.44
N TYR A 24 2.32 -22.95 -11.33
CA TYR A 24 0.98 -23.54 -11.35
C TYR A 24 -0.03 -22.66 -12.11
N ALA A 25 0.04 -21.34 -11.98
CA ALA A 25 -0.85 -20.39 -12.64
C ALA A 25 -0.74 -20.39 -14.17
N GLN A 26 0.39 -20.85 -14.72
CA GLN A 26 0.59 -20.99 -16.16
C GLN A 26 -0.03 -22.28 -16.72
N ASN A 27 -0.43 -23.21 -15.85
CA ASN A 27 -0.99 -24.49 -16.28
C ASN A 27 -2.35 -24.26 -16.97
N GLY A 28 -2.41 -24.52 -18.28
CA GLY A 28 -3.59 -24.26 -19.12
C GLY A 28 -3.60 -22.91 -19.84
N VAL A 29 -2.56 -22.07 -19.70
CA VAL A 29 -2.47 -20.78 -20.41
C VAL A 29 -1.82 -20.97 -21.79
N ASN A 30 -2.57 -20.68 -22.84
CA ASN A 30 -2.03 -20.61 -24.20
C ASN A 30 -1.42 -19.21 -24.45
N PHE A 31 -0.09 -19.12 -24.43
CA PHE A 31 0.64 -17.86 -24.61
C PHE A 31 0.32 -17.14 -25.94
N SER A 32 0.01 -17.87 -27.01
CA SER A 32 -0.39 -17.27 -28.29
C SER A 32 -1.74 -16.56 -28.17
N LYS A 33 -2.74 -17.20 -27.55
CA LYS A 33 -4.05 -16.58 -27.27
C LYS A 33 -3.96 -15.41 -26.29
N LEU A 34 -3.05 -15.49 -25.32
CA LEU A 34 -2.76 -14.39 -24.39
C LEU A 34 -2.25 -13.16 -25.16
N MET A 35 -1.27 -13.36 -26.05
CA MET A 35 -0.70 -12.27 -26.84
C MET A 35 -1.71 -11.65 -27.81
N GLU A 36 -2.58 -12.48 -28.39
CA GLU A 36 -3.68 -12.00 -29.23
C GLU A 36 -4.69 -11.16 -28.41
N SER A 37 -5.08 -11.65 -27.24
CA SER A 37 -5.96 -10.93 -26.30
C SER A 37 -5.38 -9.57 -25.89
N LEU A 38 -4.06 -9.50 -25.66
CA LEU A 38 -3.38 -8.25 -25.32
C LEU A 38 -3.43 -7.22 -26.46
N LYS A 39 -3.46 -7.63 -27.72
CA LYS A 39 -3.55 -6.70 -28.85
C LYS A 39 -4.95 -6.09 -29.02
N VAL A 40 -5.99 -6.83 -28.62
CA VAL A 40 -7.39 -6.44 -28.80
C VAL A 40 -7.97 -5.77 -27.55
N VAL A 41 -7.26 -5.83 -26.41
CA VAL A 41 -7.72 -5.22 -25.16
C VAL A 41 -7.85 -3.71 -25.28
N ASN A 42 -8.94 -3.16 -24.75
CA ASN A 42 -9.13 -1.73 -24.71
C ASN A 42 -8.31 -1.10 -23.57
N TYR A 43 -7.14 -0.56 -23.92
CA TYR A 43 -6.24 0.14 -23.01
C TYR A 43 -6.84 1.40 -22.36
N TRP A 44 -7.96 1.91 -22.86
CA TRP A 44 -8.69 3.01 -22.24
C TRP A 44 -9.06 2.72 -20.80
N TRP A 45 -9.42 1.47 -20.48
CA TRP A 45 -9.74 1.08 -19.11
C TRP A 45 -8.53 1.19 -18.17
N ILE A 46 -7.33 0.87 -18.65
CA ILE A 46 -6.09 1.01 -17.87
C ILE A 46 -5.83 2.49 -17.61
N ILE A 47 -5.92 3.32 -18.63
CA ILE A 47 -5.70 4.78 -18.50
C ILE A 47 -6.76 5.41 -17.59
N ALA A 48 -8.02 4.98 -17.70
CA ALA A 48 -9.11 5.46 -16.86
C ALA A 48 -8.90 5.14 -15.37
N THR A 49 -8.13 4.11 -15.02
CA THR A 49 -7.81 3.81 -13.61
C THR A 49 -6.84 4.84 -12.99
N ILE A 50 -6.00 5.48 -13.79
CA ILE A 50 -4.98 6.43 -13.30
C ILE A 50 -5.60 7.58 -12.50
N PRO A 51 -6.58 8.36 -13.03
CA PRO A 51 -7.19 9.44 -12.26
C PRO A 51 -7.94 8.93 -11.03
N VAL A 52 -8.57 7.76 -11.11
CA VAL A 52 -9.28 7.15 -9.97
C VAL A 52 -8.31 6.81 -8.84
N VAL A 53 -7.16 6.20 -9.17
CA VAL A 53 -6.11 5.88 -8.20
C VAL A 53 -5.53 7.16 -7.61
N LEU A 54 -5.17 8.14 -8.43
CA LEU A 54 -4.62 9.41 -7.96
C LEU A 54 -5.61 10.14 -7.04
N PHE A 55 -6.89 10.17 -7.41
CA PHE A 55 -7.94 10.77 -6.60
C PHE A 55 -8.13 10.03 -5.27
N SER A 56 -8.11 8.70 -5.27
CA SER A 56 -8.12 7.90 -4.04
C SER A 56 -6.95 8.24 -3.12
N HIS A 57 -5.74 8.40 -3.67
CA HIS A 57 -4.56 8.80 -2.88
C HIS A 57 -4.64 10.23 -2.38
N TRP A 58 -5.26 11.12 -3.15
CA TRP A 58 -5.51 12.49 -2.75
C TRP A 58 -6.51 12.57 -1.60
N LEU A 59 -7.61 11.82 -1.65
CA LEU A 59 -8.56 11.70 -0.54
C LEU A 59 -7.89 11.17 0.74
N ARG A 60 -6.99 10.19 0.60
CA ARG A 60 -6.20 9.68 1.74
C ARG A 60 -5.29 10.75 2.33
N ALA A 61 -4.64 11.55 1.49
CA ALA A 61 -3.86 12.70 1.95
C ALA A 61 -4.77 13.71 2.66
N PHE A 62 -5.92 14.06 2.08
CA PHE A 62 -6.89 14.96 2.68
C PHE A 62 -7.38 14.46 4.06
N ARG A 63 -7.73 13.18 4.18
CA ARG A 63 -8.11 12.57 5.45
C ARG A 63 -6.98 12.61 6.48
N TRP A 64 -5.74 12.35 6.06
CA TRP A 64 -4.62 12.41 6.98
C TRP A 64 -4.30 13.83 7.44
N ARG A 65 -4.64 14.85 6.62
CA ARG A 65 -4.53 16.26 7.00
C ARG A 65 -5.40 16.54 8.23
N THR A 66 -6.65 16.09 8.25
CA THR A 66 -7.55 16.33 9.38
C THR A 66 -7.07 15.63 10.65
N MET A 67 -6.41 14.47 10.52
CA MET A 67 -5.79 13.78 11.67
C MET A 67 -4.54 14.49 12.21
N LEU A 68 -3.86 15.27 11.38
CA LEU A 68 -2.66 16.02 11.75
C LEU A 68 -2.96 17.45 12.24
N GLU A 69 -4.17 17.94 12.02
CA GLU A 69 -4.63 19.27 12.45
C GLU A 69 -4.44 19.55 13.96
N PRO A 70 -4.62 18.56 14.88
CA PRO A 70 -4.31 18.77 16.30
C PRO A 70 -2.81 18.93 16.60
N VAL A 71 -1.96 18.38 15.74
CA VAL A 71 -0.50 18.35 15.91
C VAL A 71 0.17 19.58 15.27
N LEU A 72 -0.38 20.06 14.15
CA LEU A 72 0.09 21.21 13.40
C LEU A 72 -1.10 22.02 12.91
N LYS A 73 -1.09 23.34 13.04
CA LYS A 73 -2.22 24.16 12.56
C LYS A 73 -2.18 24.49 11.06
N LYS A 74 -1.00 24.36 10.43
CA LYS A 74 -0.80 24.72 9.01
C LYS A 74 0.10 23.67 8.36
N HIS A 75 -0.35 23.10 7.25
CA HIS A 75 0.41 22.10 6.50
C HIS A 75 0.15 22.23 5.01
N SER A 76 1.18 21.90 4.22
CA SER A 76 1.07 21.80 2.77
C SER A 76 0.40 20.47 2.38
N LEU A 77 -0.81 20.55 1.82
CA LEU A 77 -1.49 19.40 1.20
C LEU A 77 -0.61 18.74 0.12
N HIS A 78 0.20 19.53 -0.58
CA HIS A 78 1.13 19.03 -1.58
C HIS A 78 2.23 18.15 -0.96
N ASN A 79 2.85 18.61 0.14
CA ASN A 79 3.87 17.83 0.84
C ASN A 79 3.30 16.54 1.44
N LEU A 80 2.08 16.63 1.94
CA LEU A 80 1.32 15.52 2.49
C LEU A 80 0.99 14.47 1.42
N PHE A 81 0.43 14.91 0.29
CA PHE A 81 0.13 14.04 -0.85
C PHE A 81 1.39 13.39 -1.43
N SER A 82 2.47 14.16 -1.58
CA SER A 82 3.75 13.60 -2.05
C SER A 82 4.31 12.56 -1.07
N ALA A 83 4.20 12.77 0.24
CA ALA A 83 4.60 11.77 1.24
C ALA A 83 3.74 10.50 1.17
N VAL A 84 2.43 10.64 0.94
CA VAL A 84 1.51 9.51 0.69
C VAL A 84 1.94 8.73 -0.55
N MET A 85 2.17 9.42 -1.67
CA MET A 85 2.58 8.78 -2.93
C MET A 85 3.90 8.02 -2.79
N VAL A 86 4.91 8.59 -2.10
CA VAL A 86 6.17 7.87 -1.84
C VAL A 86 5.93 6.66 -0.94
N GLY A 87 5.09 6.78 0.10
CA GLY A 87 4.70 5.65 0.93
C GLY A 87 4.09 4.51 0.10
N TYR A 88 3.15 4.83 -0.79
CA TYR A 88 2.55 3.81 -1.66
C TYR A 88 3.54 3.22 -2.67
N ALA A 89 4.42 4.04 -3.27
CA ALA A 89 5.46 3.55 -4.16
C ALA A 89 6.38 2.54 -3.45
N VAL A 90 6.80 2.85 -2.23
CA VAL A 90 7.60 1.94 -1.40
C VAL A 90 6.83 0.66 -1.07
N ASN A 91 5.54 0.76 -0.73
CA ASN A 91 4.73 -0.42 -0.43
C ASN A 91 4.59 -1.40 -1.61
N ASN A 92 4.72 -0.93 -2.86
CA ASN A 92 4.74 -1.80 -4.03
C ASN A 92 6.03 -2.63 -4.15
N VAL A 93 7.14 -2.12 -3.62
CA VAL A 93 8.46 -2.78 -3.68
C VAL A 93 8.74 -3.58 -2.40
N LEU A 94 8.44 -2.98 -1.25
CA LEU A 94 8.72 -3.49 0.08
C LEU A 94 7.42 -3.54 0.88
N PRO A 95 6.92 -4.75 1.23
CA PRO A 95 5.69 -4.86 1.99
C PRO A 95 5.82 -4.12 3.33
N LYS A 96 4.90 -3.17 3.57
CA LYS A 96 4.80 -2.33 4.78
C LYS A 96 5.93 -1.32 4.99
N GLY A 97 6.90 -1.20 4.08
CA GLY A 97 7.99 -0.20 4.20
C GLY A 97 7.50 1.24 4.04
N GLY A 98 6.43 1.44 3.27
CA GLY A 98 5.83 2.74 3.02
C GLY A 98 5.15 3.37 4.23
N GLU A 99 4.73 2.54 5.17
CA GLU A 99 4.08 2.98 6.41
C GLU A 99 5.06 3.73 7.33
N PHE A 100 6.34 3.38 7.25
CA PHE A 100 7.42 4.06 7.96
C PHE A 100 7.98 5.24 7.15
N LEU A 101 8.08 5.09 5.83
CA LEU A 101 8.68 6.11 4.95
C LEU A 101 7.79 7.34 4.75
N ARG A 102 6.46 7.18 4.67
CA ARG A 102 5.51 8.30 4.59
C ARG A 102 5.65 9.29 5.76
N PRO A 103 5.56 8.87 7.05
CA PRO A 103 5.71 9.80 8.18
C PRO A 103 7.12 10.37 8.26
N LEU A 104 8.15 9.63 7.84
CA LEU A 104 9.55 10.08 7.84
C LEU A 104 9.79 11.20 6.84
N ILE A 105 9.26 11.06 5.62
CA ILE A 105 9.43 12.08 4.58
C ILE A 105 8.63 13.33 4.95
N PHE A 106 7.41 13.16 5.45
CA PHE A 106 6.59 14.28 5.88
C PHE A 106 7.22 15.03 7.05
N SER A 107 7.72 14.31 8.07
CA SER A 107 8.34 14.92 9.24
C SER A 107 9.57 15.75 8.89
N ARG A 108 10.38 15.27 7.93
CA ARG A 108 11.54 16.02 7.42
C ARG A 108 11.15 17.28 6.63
N ARG A 109 10.08 17.22 5.83
CA ARG A 109 9.64 18.35 4.99
C ARG A 109 8.98 19.46 5.80
N GLU A 110 8.12 19.09 6.74
CA GLU A 110 7.39 20.05 7.59
C GLU A 110 8.13 20.36 8.90
N LYS A 111 9.33 19.80 9.11
CA LYS A 111 10.18 19.99 10.31
C LYS A 111 9.45 19.70 11.62
N VAL A 112 8.77 18.56 11.66
CA VAL A 112 7.96 18.12 12.81
C VAL A 112 8.46 16.81 13.37
N SER A 113 8.12 16.52 14.63
CA SER A 113 8.57 15.29 15.28
C SER A 113 8.03 14.06 14.53
N PHE A 114 8.95 13.18 14.11
CA PHE A 114 8.60 11.92 13.46
C PHE A 114 7.68 11.08 14.35
N SER A 115 7.95 11.00 15.65
CA SER A 115 7.17 10.20 16.60
C SER A 115 5.71 10.65 16.65
N THR A 116 5.47 11.98 16.60
CA THR A 116 4.11 12.51 16.61
C THR A 116 3.37 12.19 15.31
N VAL A 117 4.04 12.34 14.17
CA VAL A 117 3.45 11.98 12.86
C VAL A 117 3.20 10.46 12.76
N MET A 118 4.14 9.63 13.22
CA MET A 118 4.00 8.18 13.25
C MET A 118 2.84 7.73 14.15
N ALA A 119 2.65 8.37 15.30
CA ALA A 119 1.53 8.09 16.20
C ALA A 119 0.17 8.29 15.50
N THR A 120 0.03 9.33 14.66
CA THR A 120 -1.21 9.53 13.89
C THR A 120 -1.51 8.38 12.94
N ILE A 121 -0.50 7.79 12.31
CA ILE A 121 -0.66 6.65 11.38
C ILE A 121 -1.00 5.36 12.14
N ILE A 122 -0.41 5.18 13.33
CA ILE A 122 -0.76 4.05 14.19
C ILE A 122 -2.24 4.15 14.60
N LEU A 123 -2.67 5.32 15.09
CA LEU A 123 -4.07 5.55 15.44
C LEU A 123 -5.00 5.35 14.24
N GLU A 124 -4.59 5.80 13.05
CA GLU A 124 -5.30 5.57 11.79
C GLU A 124 -5.62 4.08 11.58
N ARG A 125 -4.62 3.22 11.76
CA ARG A 125 -4.75 1.78 11.51
C ARG A 125 -5.58 1.06 12.55
N PHE A 126 -5.39 1.40 13.83
CA PHE A 126 -6.10 0.74 14.91
C PHE A 126 -7.57 1.14 14.95
N ILE A 127 -7.89 2.40 14.68
CA ILE A 127 -9.26 2.92 14.81
C ILE A 127 -10.07 2.73 13.53
N PHE A 128 -9.48 2.87 12.35
CA PHE A 128 -10.22 2.83 11.09
C PHE A 128 -10.01 1.53 10.31
N ASP A 129 -8.75 1.12 10.09
CA ASP A 129 -8.47 -0.01 9.19
C ASP A 129 -8.80 -1.36 9.84
N MET A 130 -8.43 -1.55 11.12
CA MET A 130 -8.68 -2.80 11.87
C MET A 130 -10.17 -3.17 11.94
N PRO A 131 -11.08 -2.27 12.37
CA PRO A 131 -12.50 -2.60 12.48
C PRO A 131 -13.16 -2.89 11.13
N VAL A 132 -12.83 -2.12 10.09
CA VAL A 132 -13.35 -2.33 8.74
C VAL A 132 -12.89 -3.69 8.20
N THR A 133 -11.62 -4.04 8.40
CA THR A 133 -11.09 -5.34 7.99
C THR A 133 -11.78 -6.49 8.73
N LEU A 134 -12.03 -6.34 10.03
CA LEU A 134 -12.74 -7.34 10.83
C LEU A 134 -14.20 -7.51 10.40
N MET A 135 -14.90 -6.41 10.08
CA MET A 135 -16.26 -6.45 9.55
C MET A 135 -16.33 -7.17 8.20
N MET A 136 -15.42 -6.86 7.28
CA MET A 136 -15.35 -7.54 5.98
C MET A 136 -15.05 -9.03 6.13
N ALA A 137 -14.09 -9.39 7.00
CA ALA A 137 -13.79 -10.79 7.27
C ALA A 137 -14.99 -11.52 7.88
N GLY A 138 -15.66 -10.92 8.88
CA GLY A 138 -16.86 -11.47 9.50
C GLY A 138 -18.01 -11.65 8.52
N GLY A 139 -18.21 -10.71 7.59
CA GLY A 139 -19.24 -10.80 6.54
C GLY A 139 -18.99 -11.94 5.54
N VAL A 140 -17.73 -12.26 5.26
CA VAL A 140 -17.36 -13.40 4.39
C VAL A 140 -17.67 -14.74 5.07
N PHE A 141 -17.56 -14.85 6.40
CA PHE A 141 -17.91 -16.08 7.14
C PHE A 141 -19.42 -16.28 7.34
N TYR A 142 -20.22 -15.23 7.12
CA TYR A 142 -21.69 -15.27 7.18
C TYR A 142 -22.35 -15.58 5.82
N LEU A 143 -21.56 -15.65 4.73
CA LEU A 143 -21.96 -16.08 3.39
C LEU A 143 -21.49 -17.52 3.12
#